data_AF-A0A527Z305-F1
#
_entry.id   AF-A0A527Z305-F1
#
_cell.length_a   1.000
_cell.length_b   1.000
_cell.length_c   1.000
_cell.angle_alpha   90.00
_cell.angle_beta   90.00
_cell.angle_gamma   90.00
#
_symmetry.space_group_name_H-M   'P 1'
#
loop_
_entity.id
_entity.type
_entity.pdbx_description
1 polymer ?
#
loop_
_entity_poly.entity_id
_entity_poly.type
_entity_poly.pdbx_seq_one_letter_code
_entity_poly.pdbx_strand_id
1 'polypeptide(L)' 'VMGQEIAAVVIACILQRAQHIESAGGYLRVLTEKARAGEFSVGPMLMAALRANGATAKMTG' A
#
# COMPACT_ATOMS: atom_id res chain seq x y z
N VAL A 1 7.43 7.27 -12.19
CA VAL A 1 8.08 6.49 -11.11
C VAL A 1 7.59 7.05 -9.80
N MET A 2 7.39 6.23 -8.77
CA MET A 2 6.78 6.63 -7.49
C MET A 2 7.54 7.78 -6.82
N GLY A 3 6.85 8.86 -6.43
CA GLY A 3 7.44 9.92 -5.61
C GLY A 3 7.79 9.43 -4.19
N GLN A 4 8.62 10.20 -3.47
CA GLN A 4 9.07 9.85 -2.11
C GLN A 4 7.93 9.56 -1.13
N GLU A 5 6.85 10.35 -1.18
CA GLU A 5 5.68 10.17 -0.31
C GLU A 5 5.04 8.80 -0.52
N ILE A 6 4.89 8.41 -1.79
CA ILE A 6 4.29 7.13 -2.17
C ILE A 6 5.18 5.97 -1.75
N ALA A 7 6.49 6.08 -1.94
CA ALA A 7 7.43 5.07 -1.49
C ALA A 7 7.38 4.88 0.05
N ALA A 8 7.28 5.97 0.82
CA ALA A 8 7.16 5.91 2.27
C ALA A 8 5.88 5.20 2.72
N VAL A 9 4.72 5.52 2.10
CA VAL A 9 3.44 4.85 2.40
C VAL A 9 3.51 3.36 2.06
N VAL A 10 4.12 3.01 0.93
CA VAL A 10 4.31 1.61 0.51
C VAL A 10 5.14 0.85 1.55
N ILE A 11 6.27 1.41 1.99
CA ILE A 11 7.13 0.79 3.01
C ILE A 11 6.39 0.65 4.34
N ALA A 12 5.70 1.70 4.81
CA ALA A 12 4.91 1.64 6.04
C ALA A 12 3.83 0.54 5.97
N CYS A 13 3.14 0.43 4.84
CA CYS A 13 2.09 -0.56 4.63
C CYS A 13 2.67 -1.99 4.54
N ILE A 14 3.85 -2.15 3.93
CA ILE A 14 4.58 -3.43 3.92
C ILE A 14 4.97 -3.85 5.34
N LEU A 15 5.52 -2.92 6.13
CA LEU A 15 5.89 -3.21 7.53
C LEU A 15 4.66 -3.55 8.37
N GLN A 16 3.57 -2.78 8.23
CA GLN A 16 2.32 -3.01 8.94
C GLN A 16 1.71 -4.39 8.64
N ARG A 17 1.92 -4.92 7.44
CA ARG A 17 1.35 -6.18 6.96
C ARG A 17 2.41 -7.25 6.68
N ALA A 18 3.61 -7.11 7.24
CA ALA A 18 4.75 -7.97 6.89
C ALA A 18 4.45 -9.47 7.07
N GLN A 19 3.66 -9.81 8.09
CA GLN A 19 3.22 -11.19 8.37
C GLN A 19 2.25 -11.77 7.32
N HIS A 20 1.61 -10.91 6.53
CA HIS A 20 0.68 -11.28 5.46
C HIS A 20 1.26 -11.05 4.05
N ILE A 21 2.50 -10.54 3.95
CA ILE A 21 3.17 -10.27 2.69
C ILE A 21 4.23 -11.34 2.48
N GLU A 22 3.96 -12.25 1.55
CA GLU A 22 4.88 -13.37 1.28
C GLU A 22 6.17 -12.91 0.60
N SER A 23 6.13 -11.84 -0.21
CA SER A 23 7.31 -11.29 -0.88
C SER A 23 7.24 -9.78 -1.04
N ALA A 24 8.01 -9.06 -0.21
CA ALA A 24 8.12 -7.61 -0.29
C ALA A 24 8.68 -7.13 -1.63
N GLY A 25 9.67 -7.85 -2.18
CA GLY A 25 10.32 -7.49 -3.45
C GLY A 25 9.40 -7.66 -4.66
N GLY A 26 8.63 -8.75 -4.72
CA GLY A 26 7.64 -8.97 -5.79
C GLY A 26 6.54 -7.92 -5.75
N TYR A 27 6.06 -7.59 -4.55
CA TYR A 27 5.04 -6.56 -4.35
C TYR A 27 5.52 -5.17 -4.78
N LEU A 28 6.74 -4.76 -4.41
CA LEU A 28 7.34 -3.51 -4.86
C LEU A 28 7.48 -3.42 -6.38
N ARG A 29 7.81 -4.52 -7.05
CA ARG A 29 7.93 -4.56 -8.51
C ARG A 29 6.57 -4.33 -9.18
N VAL A 30 5.53 -5.03 -8.73
CA VAL A 30 4.15 -4.83 -9.22
C VAL A 30 3.69 -3.39 -9.00
N LEU A 31 3.96 -2.82 -7.83
CA LEU A 31 3.59 -1.43 -7.54
C LEU A 31 4.35 -0.47 -8.46
N THR A 32 5.65 -0.67 -8.66
CA THR A 32 6.48 0.17 -9.54
C THR A 32 6.00 0.10 -10.99
N GLU A 33 5.62 -1.08 -11.48
CA GLU A 33 5.01 -1.25 -12.81
C GLU A 33 3.68 -0.50 -12.92
N LYS A 34 2.79 -0.61 -11.94
CA LYS A 34 1.55 0.19 -11.89
C LYS A 34 1.83 1.69 -11.88
N ALA A 35 2.87 2.13 -11.17
CA ALA A 35 3.26 3.53 -11.10
C ALA A 35 3.91 4.05 -12.38
N ARG A 36 4.51 3.15 -13.16
CA ARG A 36 5.02 3.44 -14.50
C ARG A 36 3.88 3.51 -15.52
N ALA A 37 2.86 2.67 -15.38
CA ALA A 37 1.66 2.67 -16.22
C ALA A 37 0.69 3.83 -15.92
N GLY A 38 0.90 4.58 -14.82
CA GLY A 38 -0.02 5.65 -14.40
C GLY A 38 -1.28 5.14 -13.68
N GLU A 39 -1.39 3.83 -13.48
CA GLU A 39 -2.52 3.15 -12.82
C GLU A 39 -2.31 2.99 -11.31
N PHE A 40 -1.26 3.59 -10.77
CA PHE A 40 -0.97 3.49 -9.34
C PHE A 40 -1.87 4.41 -8.52
N SER A 41 -2.57 3.81 -7.57
CA SER A 41 -3.37 4.55 -6.58
C SER A 41 -2.98 4.15 -5.16
N VAL A 42 -2.66 5.15 -4.34
CA VAL A 42 -2.37 5.00 -2.90
C VAL A 42 -3.64 4.69 -2.12
N GLY A 43 -4.82 5.13 -2.59
CA GLY A 43 -6.09 5.00 -1.89
C GLY A 43 -6.44 3.56 -1.48
N PRO A 44 -6.46 2.60 -2.41
CA PRO A 44 -6.69 1.19 -2.09
C PRO A 44 -5.64 0.61 -1.14
N MET A 45 -4.39 1.07 -1.27
CA MET A 45 -3.28 0.60 -0.45
C MET A 45 -3.37 1.12 0.99
N LEU A 46 -3.80 2.37 1.17
CA LEU A 46 -4.08 2.97 2.46
C LEU A 46 -5.29 2.32 3.13
N MET A 47 -6.37 2.06 2.38
CA MET A 47 -7.55 1.35 2.87
C MET A 47 -7.22 -0.08 3.32
N ALA A 48 -6.34 -0.75 2.58
CA ALA A 48 -5.86 -2.07 2.96
C ALA A 48 -4.98 -2.03 4.22
N ALA A 49 -4.21 -0.97 4.44
CA ALA A 49 -3.46 -0.73 5.68
C ALA A 49 -4.40 -0.48 6.87
N LEU A 50 -5.41 0.39 6.71
CA LEU A 50 -6.40 0.70 7.73
C LEU A 50 -7.20 -0.53 8.16
N ARG A 51 -7.62 -1.35 7.18
CA ARG A 51 -8.32 -2.62 7.45
C ARG A 51 -7.43 -3.61 8.19
N ALA A 52 -6.15 -3.72 7.82
CA ALA A 52 -5.21 -4.60 8.51
C ALA A 52 -4.94 -4.16 9.95
N ASN A 53 -5.02 -2.87 10.25
CA ASN A 53 -4.81 -2.32 11.58
C ASN A 53 -6.06 -2.32 12.48
N GLY A 54 -7.18 -2.91 12.03
CA GLY A 54 -8.43 -2.95 12.81
C GLY A 54 -9.08 -1.58 13.01
N ALA A 55 -8.62 -0.54 12.31
CA ALA A 55 -9.33 0.72 12.23
C ALA A 55 -10.52 0.50 11.28
N THR A 56 -11.60 -0.07 11.83
CA THR A 56 -12.95 0.29 11.43
C THR A 56 -13.05 1.81 11.54
N ALA A 57 -12.60 2.51 10.51
CA ALA A 57 -13.10 3.84 10.21
C ALA A 57 -14.59 3.63 9.96
N LYS A 58 -15.38 3.78 11.02
CA LYS A 58 -16.78 4.12 10.93
C LYS A 58 -16.84 5.43 10.15
N MET A 59 -16.84 5.34 8.83
CA MET A 59 -17.53 6.31 7.99
C MET A 59 -18.98 5.82 7.92
N THR A 60 -19.65 5.86 9.06
CA THR A 60 -21.11 5.88 9.09
C THR A 60 -21.50 7.24 8.55
N GLY A 61 -22.13 7.25 7.38
CA GLY A 61 -22.87 8.41 6.90
C GLY A 61 -24.07 8.72 7.78
#